data_AF-A0A448X4Q5-F1
#
_entry.id   AF-A0A448X4Q5-F1
#
_cell.length_a   1.000
_cell.length_b   1.000
_cell.length_c   1.000
_cell.angle_alpha   90.00
_cell.angle_beta   90.00
_cell.angle_gamma   90.00
#
_symmetry.space_group_name_H-M   'P 1'
#
loop_
_entity.id
_entity.type
_entity.pdbx_description
1 polymer ?
#
loop_
_entity_poly.entity_id
_entity_poly.type
_entity_poly.pdbx_seq_one_letter_code
_entity_poly.pdbx_strand_id
1 'polypeptide(L)'
;MMSLLYHFLDEWLFIFSADPFFIPRVVKIVDFDLKNFRIRSRGWGEEFNKSKHPQASFIGTEVKAITYSSMQIHDKDDMHEVFVIIDI
;
A
#
# COMPACT_ATOMS: atom_id res chain seq x y z
N MET A 1 -3.64 -0.11 15.62
CA MET A 1 -3.55 -0.97 14.42
C MET A 1 -3.95 -0.22 13.15
N MET A 2 -5.15 0.37 13.11
CA MET A 2 -5.62 1.14 11.94
C MET A 2 -4.67 2.25 11.50
N SER A 3 -4.14 3.05 12.44
CA SER A 3 -3.15 4.09 12.12
C SER A 3 -1.85 3.52 11.53
N LEU A 4 -1.39 2.35 12.00
CA LEU A 4 -0.20 1.69 11.44
C LEU A 4 -0.44 1.24 10.00
N LEU A 5 -1.62 0.67 9.72
CA LEU A 5 -2.01 0.29 8.36
C LEU A 5 -2.16 1.52 7.45
N TYR A 6 -2.80 2.59 7.95
CA TYR A 6 -2.96 3.84 7.21
C TYR A 6 -1.60 4.39 6.78
N HIS A 7 -0.69 4.63 7.74
CA HIS A 7 0.62 5.19 7.44
C HIS A 7 1.45 4.24 6.55
N PHE A 8 1.33 2.93 6.75
CA PHE A 8 1.99 1.97 5.88
C PHE A 8 1.58 2.11 4.41
N LEU A 9 0.27 2.21 4.14
CA LEU A 9 -0.25 2.37 2.77
C LEU A 9 0.05 3.77 2.22
N ASP A 10 -0.05 4.79 3.05
CA ASP A 10 0.19 6.19 2.68
C ASP A 10 1.66 6.43 2.28
N GLU A 11 2.62 5.83 2.98
CA GLU A 11 4.04 5.88 2.60
C GLU A 11 4.29 5.19 1.25
N TRP A 12 3.63 4.07 0.97
CA TRP A 12 3.73 3.40 -0.34
C TRP A 12 3.08 4.23 -1.45
N LEU A 13 1.95 4.87 -1.17
CA LEU A 13 1.32 5.80 -2.10
C LEU A 13 2.24 7.00 -2.36
N PHE A 14 2.87 7.55 -1.34
CA PHE A 14 3.83 8.64 -1.47
C PHE A 14 5.04 8.24 -2.34
N ILE A 15 5.61 7.06 -2.13
CA ILE A 15 6.73 6.53 -2.95
C ILE A 15 6.34 6.42 -4.44
N PHE A 16 5.08 6.08 -4.73
CA PHE A 16 4.56 6.04 -6.09
C PHE A 16 4.26 7.44 -6.66
N SER A 17 3.81 8.38 -5.82
CA SER A 17 3.36 9.71 -6.23
C SER A 17 4.48 10.76 -6.27
N ALA A 18 5.60 10.51 -5.60
CA ALA A 18 6.78 11.37 -5.60
C ALA A 18 7.91 10.75 -6.43
N ASP A 19 8.74 11.60 -7.05
CA ASP A 19 9.93 11.17 -7.81
C ASP A 19 10.77 10.19 -6.96
N PRO A 20 11.10 8.98 -7.47
CA PRO A 20 11.10 8.56 -8.88
C PRO A 20 9.85 7.78 -9.35
N PHE A 21 8.67 8.01 -8.75
CA PHE A 21 7.42 7.32 -9.11
C PHE A 21 7.53 5.79 -9.10
N PHE A 22 8.08 5.25 -8.02
CA PHE A 22 8.39 3.83 -7.94
C PHE A 22 7.12 2.98 -7.81
N ILE A 23 6.95 2.00 -8.71
CA ILE A 23 5.85 1.05 -8.68
C ILE A 23 6.34 -0.35 -8.28
N PRO A 24 6.08 -0.81 -7.04
CA PRO A 24 6.45 -2.16 -6.64
C PRO A 24 5.54 -3.19 -7.31
N ARG A 25 6.14 -4.21 -7.93
CA ARG A 25 5.41 -5.43 -8.34
C ARG A 25 5.11 -6.33 -7.14
N VAL A 26 5.99 -6.32 -6.15
CA VAL A 26 5.86 -7.10 -4.91
C VAL A 26 6.24 -6.23 -3.74
N VAL A 27 5.40 -6.21 -2.70
CA VAL A 27 5.72 -5.65 -1.39
C VAL A 27 5.69 -6.78 -0.37
N LYS A 28 6.76 -6.90 0.42
CA LYS A 28 6.86 -7.89 1.50
C LYS A 28 7.11 -7.19 2.83
N ILE A 29 6.25 -7.46 3.79
CA ILE A 29 6.49 -7.11 5.20
C ILE A 29 7.57 -8.04 5.73
N VAL A 30 8.68 -7.48 6.21
CA VAL A 30 9.84 -8.23 6.72
C VAL A 30 9.95 -8.19 8.25
N ASP A 31 9.25 -7.25 8.89
CA ASP A 31 9.21 -7.06 10.33
C ASP A 31 7.88 -6.42 10.69
N PHE A 32 7.20 -6.97 11.69
CA PHE A 32 5.93 -6.43 12.16
C PHE A 32 5.89 -6.48 13.68
N ASP A 33 5.99 -5.31 14.30
CA ASP A 33 6.02 -5.12 15.74
C ASP A 33 4.76 -4.38 16.19
N LEU A 34 3.82 -5.16 16.74
CA LEU A 34 2.55 -4.64 17.25
C LEU A 34 2.66 -3.95 18.60
N LYS A 35 3.72 -4.22 19.37
CA LYS A 35 3.91 -3.61 20.69
C LYS A 35 4.39 -2.18 20.55
N ASN A 36 5.29 -1.94 19.60
CA ASN A 36 5.87 -0.61 19.34
C ASN A 36 5.25 0.09 18.12
N PHE A 37 4.20 -0.47 17.51
CA PHE A 37 3.56 0.04 16.30
C PHE A 37 4.56 0.34 15.17
N ARG A 38 5.42 -0.64 14.85
CA ARG A 38 6.42 -0.51 13.80
C ARG A 38 6.24 -1.58 12.75
N ILE A 39 6.31 -1.18 11.49
CA ILE A 39 6.33 -2.08 10.34
C ILE A 39 7.57 -1.79 9.51
N ARG A 40 8.25 -2.84 9.02
CA ARG A 40 9.27 -2.70 7.98
C ARG A 40 8.87 -3.56 6.80
N SER A 41 8.96 -2.99 5.61
CA SER A 41 8.68 -3.70 4.37
C SER A 41 9.76 -3.45 3.33
N ARG A 42 9.77 -4.27 2.29
CA ARG A 42 10.59 -4.12 1.10
C ARG A 42 9.71 -4.25 -0.13
N GLY A 43 9.90 -3.36 -1.09
CA GLY A 43 9.29 -3.43 -2.41
C GLY A 43 10.31 -3.79 -3.47
N TRP A 44 9.91 -4.59 -4.45
CA TRP A 44 10.69 -4.86 -5.67
C TRP A 44 9.85 -4.48 -6.88
N GLY A 45 10.41 -3.66 -7.76
CA GLY A 45 9.70 -3.05 -8.88
C GLY A 45 10.63 -2.16 -9.69
N GLU A 46 10.05 -1.20 -10.39
CA GLU A 46 10.77 -0.24 -11.22
C GLU A 46 10.09 1.14 -11.14
N GLU A 47 10.72 2.15 -11.74
CA GLU A 47 10.11 3.45 -11.95
C GLU A 47 8.93 3.33 -12.94
N PHE A 48 7.82 3.99 -12.62
CA PHE A 48 6.64 3.97 -13.44
C PHE A 48 6.90 4.62 -14.80
N ASN A 49 6.51 3.91 -15.86
CA ASN A 49 6.64 4.38 -17.23
C ASN A 49 5.37 4.08 -18.01
N LYS A 50 4.71 5.12 -18.54
CA LYS A 50 3.43 5.01 -19.27
C LYS A 50 3.47 4.07 -20.49
N SER A 51 4.62 3.94 -21.14
CA SER A 51 4.77 3.08 -22.32
C SER A 51 4.94 1.60 -21.95
N LYS A 52 5.60 1.32 -20.82
CA LYS A 52 5.81 -0.05 -20.30
C LYS A 52 4.63 -0.55 -19.47
N HIS A 53 3.94 0.37 -18.78
CA HIS A 53 2.83 0.10 -17.89
C HIS A 53 1.54 0.71 -18.47
N PRO A 54 1.03 0.18 -19.59
CA PRO A 54 -0.15 0.73 -20.23
C PRO A 54 -1.36 0.60 -19.30
N GLN A 55 -2.10 1.70 -19.15
CA GLN A 55 -3.29 1.85 -18.30
C GLN A 55 -4.36 0.78 -18.56
N ALA A 56 -4.38 0.19 -19.76
CA ALA A 56 -5.34 -0.84 -20.15
C ALA A 56 -5.08 -2.23 -19.53
N SER A 57 -3.87 -2.51 -19.03
CA SER A 57 -3.51 -3.88 -18.64
C SER A 57 -3.67 -4.16 -17.14
N PHE A 58 -3.45 -3.20 -16.24
CA PHE A 58 -3.49 -3.44 -14.78
C PHE A 58 -3.76 -2.18 -13.93
N ILE A 59 -4.85 -1.44 -14.17
CA ILE A 59 -5.35 -0.26 -13.40
C ILE A 59 -5.02 1.08 -14.08
N GLY A 60 -6.05 1.74 -14.63
CA GLY A 60 -5.97 3.06 -15.26
C GLY A 60 -6.41 4.21 -14.35
N THR A 61 -6.62 3.96 -13.06
CA THR A 61 -7.15 4.95 -12.12
C THR A 61 -6.09 5.33 -11.10
N GLU A 62 -5.84 6.63 -11.00
CA GLU A 62 -4.97 7.22 -9.98
C GLU A 62 -5.58 7.04 -8.60
N VAL A 63 -4.75 6.79 -7.58
CA VAL A 63 -5.19 6.77 -6.18
C VAL A 63 -4.78 8.10 -5.56
N LYS A 64 -5.74 8.84 -5.02
CA LYS A 64 -5.51 10.18 -4.45
C LYS A 64 -5.19 10.14 -2.97
N ALA A 65 -5.84 9.26 -2.22
CA ALA A 65 -5.68 9.18 -0.78
C ALA A 65 -6.10 7.82 -0.21
N ILE A 66 -5.43 7.42 0.87
CA ILE A 66 -5.92 6.38 1.77
C ILE A 66 -6.92 7.02 2.76
N THR A 67 -7.99 6.31 3.13
CA THR A 67 -9.01 6.84 4.04
C THR A 67 -9.22 5.94 5.26
N TYR A 68 -9.66 6.52 6.38
CA TYR A 68 -10.13 5.77 7.54
C TYR A 68 -11.59 5.31 7.40
N SER A 69 -12.28 5.70 6.32
CA SER A 69 -13.70 5.41 6.13
C SER A 69 -13.92 3.90 6.04
N SER A 70 -14.72 3.37 6.98
CA SER A 70 -15.01 1.93 7.08
C SER A 70 -13.77 1.02 7.06
N MET A 71 -12.63 1.51 7.56
CA MET A 71 -11.42 0.70 7.67
C MET A 71 -11.63 -0.45 8.67
N GLN A 72 -11.33 -1.67 8.25
CA GLN A 72 -11.47 -2.86 9.09
C GLN A 72 -10.20 -3.69 9.07
N ILE A 73 -9.86 -4.24 10.24
CA ILE A 73 -8.76 -5.18 10.42
C ILE A 73 -9.35 -6.39 11.14
N HIS A 74 -9.37 -7.52 10.45
CA HIS A 74 -9.81 -8.80 10.98
C HIS A 74 -8.57 -9.66 11.21
N ASP A 75 -8.25 -9.86 12.48
CA ASP A 75 -7.09 -10.62 12.93
C ASP A 75 -7.60 -11.80 13.77
N LYS A 76 -7.72 -12.97 13.13
CA LYS A 76 -8.20 -14.24 13.71
C LYS A 76 -7.17 -15.33 13.44
N ASP A 77 -7.23 -16.42 14.20
CA ASP A 77 -6.20 -17.48 14.24
C ASP A 77 -5.74 -17.98 12.86
N ASP A 78 -6.66 -18.12 11.88
CA ASP A 78 -6.34 -18.57 10.51
C ASP A 78 -6.62 -17.51 9.43
N MET A 79 -6.88 -16.25 9.82
CA MET A 79 -7.35 -15.23 8.90
C MET A 79 -6.90 -13.83 9.31
N HIS A 80 -6.05 -13.23 8.48
CA HIS A 80 -5.57 -11.86 8.63
C HIS A 80 -5.99 -11.06 7.40
N GLU A 81 -7.09 -10.32 7.52
CA GLU A 81 -7.70 -9.56 6.44
C GLU A 81 -7.81 -8.08 6.80
N VAL A 82 -7.63 -7.22 5.80
CA VAL A 82 -7.83 -5.79 5.92
C VAL A 82 -8.76 -5.30 4.83
N PHE A 83 -9.67 -4.41 5.19
CA PHE A 83 -10.58 -3.75 4.26
C PHE A 83 -10.33 -2.25 4.36
N VAL A 84 -9.97 -1.63 3.24
CA VAL A 84 -9.59 -0.21 3.16
C VAL A 84 -10.31 0.41 1.98
N ILE A 85 -10.96 1.55 2.21
CA ILE A 85 -11.53 2.39 1.15
C ILE A 85 -10.48 3.44 0.77
N ILE A 86 -10.22 3.55 -0.53
CA ILE A 86 -9.30 4.53 -1.11
C ILE A 86 -10.08 5.52 -1.99
N ASP A 87 -9.57 6.75 -2.06
CA ASP A 87 -10.06 7.77 -2.99
C ASP A 87 -9.32 7.67 -4.32
N ILE A 88 -10.04 7.77 -5.44
CA ILE A 88 -9.56 7.55 -6.80
C ILE A 88 -9.90 8.74 -7.71
#